data_AF-A0A0D3ISA9-F1
#
_entry.id   AF-A0A0D3ISA9-F1
#
_cell.length_a   1.000
_cell.length_b   1.000
_cell.length_c   1.000
_cell.angle_alpha   90.00
_cell.angle_beta   90.00
_cell.angle_gamma   90.00
#
_symmetry.space_group_name_H-M   'P 1'
#
loop_
_entity.id
_entity.type
_entity.pdbx_description
1 polymer ?
#
loop_
_entity_poly.entity_id
_entity_poly.type
_entity_poly.pdbx_seq_one_letter_code
_entity_poly.pdbx_strand_id
1 'polypeptide(L)'
;MAPKPMWPRRFAAAFSSPPRGKNTTGAYSLLYPEAERIALADGSRDHLCSALHPGTACTQLTTGGVRYLDFPRLGRCCKCCSYASGSYRCGGPLGPQWLDNATGNLVYMGVAATPHGQCDKWDAQGLRGHHNYYYQFTDRGTPCEVDGLNYLRTPSQPADDLYVFDPASYSTEVALSDFEVPSRCAGAGACRASVCDDDTRHPRNINERVVSHE
;
A
#
# COMPACT_ATOMS: atom_id res chain seq x y z
N MET A 1 11.51 -21.74 -20.05
CA MET A 1 10.24 -20.97 -19.97
C MET A 1 10.32 -20.13 -18.71
N ALA A 2 9.97 -18.85 -18.75
CA ALA A 2 10.00 -18.01 -17.55
C ALA A 2 8.95 -18.50 -16.53
N PRO A 3 9.25 -18.43 -15.21
CA PRO A 3 8.27 -18.77 -14.19
C PRO A 3 7.08 -17.79 -14.23
N LYS A 4 5.90 -18.28 -13.84
CA LYS A 4 4.71 -17.45 -13.71
C LYS A 4 4.75 -16.74 -12.35
N PRO A 5 4.71 -15.40 -12.29
CA PRO A 5 4.65 -14.68 -11.03
C PRO A 5 3.29 -14.86 -10.35
N MET A 6 3.29 -14.88 -9.01
CA MET A 6 2.10 -15.11 -8.21
C MET A 6 2.03 -14.13 -7.04
N TRP A 7 1.15 -13.12 -7.14
CA TRP A 7 0.76 -12.35 -5.97
C TRP A 7 -0.34 -13.09 -5.21
N PRO A 8 -0.16 -13.46 -3.93
CA PRO A 8 -1.16 -14.19 -3.18
C PRO A 8 -2.44 -13.38 -3.02
N ARG A 9 -3.60 -14.04 -3.03
CA ARG A 9 -4.87 -13.38 -2.67
C ARG A 9 -5.01 -13.13 -1.18
N ARG A 10 -4.28 -13.89 -0.37
CA ARG A 10 -4.29 -13.79 1.08
C ARG A 10 -2.90 -14.12 1.60
N PHE A 11 -2.29 -13.21 2.35
CA PHE A 11 -1.06 -13.50 3.07
C PHE A 11 -0.80 -12.47 4.17
N ALA A 12 -0.02 -12.86 5.17
CA ALA A 12 0.63 -11.98 6.10
C ALA A 12 2.13 -12.25 6.11
N ALA A 13 2.93 -11.20 6.26
CA ALA A 13 4.36 -11.31 6.45
C ALA A 13 4.90 -10.06 7.17
N ALA A 14 5.90 -10.26 8.02
CA ALA A 14 6.78 -9.18 8.44
C ALA A 14 7.66 -8.76 7.26
N PHE A 15 8.09 -7.50 7.27
CA PHE A 15 9.04 -6.98 6.29
C PHE A 15 10.08 -6.07 6.95
N SER A 16 11.21 -5.95 6.26
CA SER A 16 12.16 -4.85 6.45
C SER A 16 12.19 -3.97 5.21
N SER A 17 12.37 -2.67 5.40
CA SER A 17 12.61 -1.71 4.34
C SER A 17 13.97 -1.04 4.61
N PRO A 18 15.00 -1.30 3.79
CA PRO A 18 16.35 -0.81 4.04
C PRO A 18 16.45 0.72 3.86
N PRO A 19 17.61 1.35 4.17
CA PRO A 19 17.83 2.78 4.01
C PRO A 19 17.63 3.33 2.58
N ARG A 20 17.70 2.49 1.55
CA ARG A 20 17.37 2.87 0.16
C ARG A 20 15.86 2.94 -0.14
N GLY A 21 15.04 2.57 0.84
CA GLY A 21 13.58 2.71 0.81
C GLY A 21 13.08 3.43 2.07
N LYS A 22 12.06 2.86 2.73
CA LYS A 22 11.38 3.48 3.87
C LYS A 22 12.20 3.48 5.18
N ASN A 23 13.32 2.75 5.25
CA ASN A 23 14.17 2.66 6.44
C ASN A 23 13.38 2.30 7.72
N THR A 24 12.64 1.21 7.67
CA THR A 24 11.67 0.84 8.71
C THR A 24 11.46 -0.68 8.73
N THR A 25 10.77 -1.17 9.74
CA THR A 25 10.26 -2.54 9.78
C THR A 25 8.74 -2.50 9.89
N GLY A 26 8.09 -3.60 9.57
CA GLY A 26 6.64 -3.60 9.56
C GLY A 26 6.01 -4.95 9.33
N ALA A 27 4.70 -4.91 9.14
CA ALA A 27 3.89 -6.06 8.77
C ALA A 27 2.99 -5.68 7.60
N TYR A 28 2.86 -6.61 6.66
CA TYR A 28 1.93 -6.55 5.53
C TYR A 28 0.91 -7.67 5.71
N SER A 29 -0.38 -7.33 5.71
CA SER A 29 -1.48 -8.30 5.70
C SER A 29 -2.38 -8.00 4.51
N LEU A 30 -2.77 -9.02 3.75
CA LEU A 30 -3.63 -8.91 2.58
C LEU A 30 -4.78 -9.92 2.67
N LEU A 31 -5.98 -9.44 2.34
CA LEU A 31 -7.18 -10.22 2.07
C LEU A 31 -7.84 -9.62 0.83
N TYR A 32 -7.45 -10.07 -0.36
CA TYR A 32 -7.89 -9.48 -1.62
C TYR A 32 -9.21 -10.09 -2.12
N PRO A 33 -10.19 -9.29 -2.59
CA PRO A 33 -10.17 -7.83 -2.79
C PRO A 33 -10.60 -6.96 -1.60
N GLU A 34 -10.87 -7.56 -0.45
CA GLU A 34 -11.57 -6.92 0.67
C GLU A 34 -10.73 -5.89 1.43
N ALA A 35 -9.50 -6.24 1.80
CA ALA A 35 -8.68 -5.45 2.70
C ALA A 35 -7.17 -5.64 2.53
N GLU A 36 -6.43 -4.61 2.93
CA GLU A 36 -4.98 -4.58 3.01
C GLU A 36 -4.56 -3.76 4.21
N ARG A 37 -3.51 -4.20 4.90
CA ARG A 37 -2.89 -3.47 5.99
C ARG A 37 -1.38 -3.44 5.82
N ILE A 38 -0.82 -2.24 5.84
CA ILE A 38 0.63 -1.99 5.87
C ILE A 38 0.92 -1.21 7.15
N ALA A 39 1.55 -1.88 8.11
CA ALA A 39 1.95 -1.28 9.38
C ALA A 39 3.44 -0.99 9.38
N LEU A 40 3.79 0.26 9.65
CA LEU A 40 5.14 0.79 9.64
C LEU A 40 5.53 1.15 11.08
N ALA A 41 6.64 0.60 11.57
CA ALA A 41 7.20 0.98 12.87
C ALA A 41 7.63 2.46 12.90
N ASP A 42 8.03 2.98 11.74
CA ASP A 42 8.30 4.38 11.44
C ASP A 42 7.79 4.70 10.03
N GLY A 43 6.85 5.65 9.93
CA GLY A 43 6.26 6.12 8.67
C GLY A 43 6.93 7.37 8.09
N SER A 44 8.08 7.80 8.62
CA SER A 44 8.76 9.06 8.23
C SER A 44 9.13 9.16 6.75
N ARG A 45 9.26 8.03 6.07
CA ARG A 45 9.64 7.95 4.65
C ARG A 45 8.53 7.40 3.75
N ASP A 46 7.37 7.11 4.33
CA ASP A 46 6.20 6.70 3.55
C ASP A 46 5.44 7.94 3.07
N HIS A 47 5.16 8.06 1.77
CA HIS A 47 4.57 9.28 1.22
C HIS A 47 3.19 9.66 1.81
N LEU A 48 2.38 8.69 2.25
CA LEU A 48 1.09 8.97 2.88
C LEU A 48 1.27 9.38 4.34
N CYS A 49 2.00 8.57 5.09
CA CYS A 49 2.18 8.78 6.53
C CYS A 49 2.99 10.05 6.83
N SER A 50 4.12 10.25 6.12
CA SER A 50 5.03 11.39 6.34
C SER A 50 4.41 12.73 5.98
N ALA A 51 3.44 12.77 5.05
CA ALA A 51 2.73 13.98 4.68
C ALA A 51 1.84 14.53 5.81
N LEU A 52 1.41 13.67 6.75
CA LEU A 52 0.56 14.05 7.88
C LEU A 52 1.35 14.17 9.18
N HIS A 53 2.11 13.12 9.52
CA HIS A 53 2.81 12.99 10.80
C HIS A 53 4.18 12.32 10.61
N PRO A 54 5.21 13.08 10.17
CA PRO A 54 6.57 12.55 10.08
C PRO A 54 7.09 12.13 11.47
N GLY A 55 8.02 11.18 11.53
CA GLY A 55 8.60 10.69 12.79
C GLY A 55 7.72 9.72 13.57
N THR A 56 6.62 9.24 13.00
CA THR A 56 5.60 8.49 13.73
C THR A 56 5.33 7.13 13.09
N ALA A 57 5.15 6.10 13.93
CA ALA A 57 4.56 4.83 13.52
C ALA A 57 3.19 5.06 12.87
N CYS A 58 2.92 4.35 11.78
CA CYS A 58 1.74 4.59 10.95
C CYS A 58 1.21 3.27 10.41
N THR A 59 -0.11 3.14 10.32
CA THR A 59 -0.76 2.03 9.61
C THR A 59 -1.59 2.59 8.47
N GLN A 60 -1.34 2.10 7.27
CA GLN A 60 -2.26 2.24 6.15
C GLN A 60 -3.22 1.05 6.20
N LEU A 61 -4.50 1.32 6.44
CA LEU A 61 -5.54 0.30 6.47
C LEU A 61 -6.54 0.58 5.36
N THR A 62 -6.54 -0.26 4.35
CA THR A 62 -7.50 -0.23 3.25
C THR A 62 -8.56 -1.28 3.51
N THR A 63 -9.80 -0.89 3.78
CA THR A 63 -10.91 -1.82 4.05
C THR A 63 -12.26 -1.12 3.85
N GLY A 64 -13.30 -1.86 3.49
CA GLY A 64 -14.65 -1.32 3.36
C GLY A 64 -14.77 -0.15 2.37
N GLY A 65 -13.93 -0.11 1.33
CA GLY A 65 -13.93 0.97 0.32
C GLY A 65 -13.22 2.24 0.75
N VAL A 66 -12.53 2.26 1.91
CA VAL A 66 -11.79 3.42 2.40
C VAL A 66 -10.35 3.04 2.77
N ARG A 67 -9.40 3.93 2.49
CA ARG A 67 -8.06 3.90 3.09
C ARG A 67 -8.01 4.82 4.29
N TYR A 68 -7.70 4.26 5.45
CA TYR A 68 -7.46 4.96 6.70
C TYR A 68 -5.95 5.09 6.93
N LEU A 69 -5.54 6.22 7.52
CA LEU A 69 -4.20 6.40 8.06
C LEU A 69 -4.33 6.50 9.58
N ASP A 70 -3.88 5.46 10.28
CA ASP A 70 -3.89 5.39 11.74
C ASP A 70 -2.49 5.68 12.30
N PHE A 71 -2.42 6.56 13.29
CA PHE A 71 -1.22 6.94 14.02
C PHE A 71 -1.43 6.64 15.51
N PRO A 72 -1.25 5.37 15.93
CA PRO A 72 -1.67 4.91 17.26
C PRO A 72 -1.03 5.70 18.41
N ARG A 73 0.26 6.04 18.29
CA ARG A 73 1.00 6.80 19.31
C ARG A 73 0.49 8.23 19.50
N LEU A 74 -0.15 8.79 18.47
CA LEU A 74 -0.75 10.12 18.53
C LEU A 74 -2.22 10.07 18.92
N GLY A 75 -2.82 8.87 18.97
CA GLY A 75 -4.27 8.70 19.12
C GLY A 75 -5.05 9.33 17.96
N ARG A 76 -4.45 9.44 16.78
CA ARG A 76 -5.04 10.12 15.62
C ARG A 76 -5.30 9.14 14.49
N CYS A 77 -6.43 9.32 13.81
CA CYS A 77 -6.74 8.63 12.58
C CYS A 77 -7.54 9.55 11.66
N CYS A 78 -7.39 9.35 10.35
CA CYS A 78 -8.18 10.05 9.34
C CYS A 78 -8.50 9.14 8.15
N LYS A 79 -9.57 9.47 7.43
CA LYS A 79 -9.91 8.84 6.15
C LYS A 79 -9.06 9.52 5.08
N CYS A 80 -8.15 8.78 4.47
CA CYS A 80 -7.31 9.32 3.42
C CYS A 80 -8.16 9.51 2.16
N CYS A 81 -8.71 8.43 1.62
CA CYS A 81 -9.52 8.49 0.42
C CYS A 81 -10.41 7.25 0.30
N SER A 82 -11.43 7.34 -0.55
CA SER A 82 -12.27 6.20 -0.92
C SER A 82 -11.70 5.51 -2.15
N TYR A 83 -11.71 4.17 -2.17
CA TYR A 83 -11.38 3.38 -3.35
C TYR A 83 -12.62 2.65 -3.86
N ALA A 84 -12.83 2.71 -5.16
CA ALA A 84 -13.77 1.85 -5.87
C ALA A 84 -12.96 0.88 -6.74
N SER A 85 -13.43 -0.36 -6.86
CA SER A 85 -12.88 -1.33 -7.80
C SER A 85 -12.78 -0.71 -9.20
N GLY A 86 -11.55 -0.62 -9.73
CA GLY A 86 -11.27 -0.02 -11.05
C GLY A 86 -10.88 1.47 -11.06
N SER A 87 -10.85 2.16 -9.92
CA SER A 87 -10.33 3.53 -9.81
C SER A 87 -8.93 3.53 -9.15
N TYR A 88 -7.95 4.05 -9.87
CA TYR A 88 -6.56 4.20 -9.39
C TYR A 88 -6.35 5.40 -8.45
N ARG A 89 -7.40 6.19 -8.16
CA ARG A 89 -7.26 7.47 -7.42
C ARG A 89 -6.79 7.26 -5.98
N CYS A 90 -7.34 6.26 -5.29
CA CYS A 90 -6.95 5.91 -3.92
C CYS A 90 -6.24 4.56 -3.80
N GLY A 91 -6.19 3.74 -4.88
CA GLY A 91 -5.59 2.40 -4.90
C GLY A 91 -6.22 1.45 -3.86
N GLY A 92 -7.03 0.49 -4.31
CA GLY A 92 -7.51 -0.58 -3.42
C GLY A 92 -6.40 -1.55 -2.98
N PRO A 93 -6.76 -2.62 -2.25
CA PRO A 93 -5.82 -3.70 -1.91
C PRO A 93 -5.09 -4.22 -3.16
N LEU A 94 -3.77 -4.40 -3.07
CA LEU A 94 -2.97 -4.86 -4.22
C LEU A 94 -3.33 -6.32 -4.56
N GLY A 95 -3.81 -6.53 -5.79
CA GLY A 95 -4.36 -7.81 -6.23
C GLY A 95 -3.50 -8.56 -7.25
N PRO A 96 -3.82 -9.84 -7.51
CA PRO A 96 -3.12 -10.65 -8.51
C PRO A 96 -3.06 -10.04 -9.92
N GLN A 97 -4.01 -9.18 -10.27
CA GLN A 97 -4.05 -8.52 -11.58
C GLN A 97 -2.85 -7.58 -11.80
N TRP A 98 -2.17 -7.13 -10.75
CA TRP A 98 -0.94 -6.35 -10.87
C TRP A 98 0.17 -7.10 -11.62
N LEU A 99 0.18 -8.44 -11.50
CA LEU A 99 1.15 -9.31 -12.15
C LEU A 99 0.54 -10.09 -13.32
N ASP A 100 -0.59 -9.63 -13.85
CA ASP A 100 -1.14 -10.15 -15.11
C ASP A 100 -0.35 -9.54 -16.27
N ASN A 101 0.13 -10.37 -17.19
CA ASN A 101 0.88 -9.95 -18.38
C ASN A 101 0.00 -9.84 -19.64
N ALA A 102 -1.33 -9.89 -19.51
CA ALA A 102 -2.25 -9.78 -20.64
C ALA A 102 -2.03 -8.53 -21.51
N THR A 103 -1.44 -7.46 -20.94
CA THR A 103 -1.17 -6.20 -21.63
C THR A 103 0.31 -5.95 -21.94
N GLY A 104 1.21 -6.91 -21.66
CA GLY A 104 2.66 -6.74 -21.88
C GLY A 104 3.37 -5.86 -20.84
N ASN A 105 2.71 -5.59 -19.73
CA ASN A 105 3.16 -4.77 -18.60
C ASN A 105 4.08 -5.52 -17.62
N LEU A 106 4.47 -6.78 -17.92
CA LEU A 106 5.26 -7.62 -17.03
C LEU A 106 6.39 -8.34 -17.78
N VAL A 107 7.63 -8.04 -17.40
CA VAL A 107 8.83 -8.59 -18.05
C VAL A 107 9.67 -9.35 -17.03
N TYR A 108 9.90 -10.64 -17.27
CA TYR A 108 10.83 -11.42 -16.45
C TYR A 108 12.27 -10.96 -16.66
N MET A 109 12.97 -10.68 -15.57
CA MET A 109 14.33 -10.12 -15.57
C MET A 109 15.39 -11.15 -15.17
N GLY A 110 15.01 -12.38 -14.85
CA GLY A 110 15.93 -13.41 -14.34
C GLY A 110 15.86 -13.58 -12.83
N VAL A 111 16.87 -14.26 -12.28
CA VAL A 111 17.01 -14.52 -10.85
C VAL A 111 17.92 -13.45 -10.24
N ALA A 112 17.51 -12.91 -9.10
CA ALA A 112 18.26 -11.95 -8.30
C ALA A 112 18.50 -12.50 -6.88
N ALA A 113 19.68 -12.22 -6.34
CA ALA A 113 19.98 -12.48 -4.93
C ALA A 113 19.40 -11.36 -4.05
N THR A 114 18.70 -11.75 -2.98
CA THR A 114 18.20 -10.87 -1.92
C THR A 114 18.82 -11.30 -0.58
N PRO A 115 18.66 -10.51 0.50
CA PRO A 115 19.14 -10.91 1.83
C PRO A 115 18.61 -12.26 2.34
N HIS A 116 17.50 -12.76 1.79
CA HIS A 116 16.83 -13.98 2.23
C HIS A 116 16.93 -15.15 1.23
N GLY A 117 17.59 -14.97 0.08
CA GLY A 117 17.80 -16.05 -0.88
C GLY A 117 17.73 -15.64 -2.34
N GLN A 118 17.47 -16.61 -3.21
CA GLN A 118 17.32 -16.40 -4.64
C GLN A 118 15.85 -16.17 -5.01
N CYS A 119 15.58 -15.06 -5.69
CA CYS A 119 14.24 -14.67 -6.09
C CYS A 119 14.16 -14.42 -7.59
N ASP A 120 13.14 -14.95 -8.24
CA ASP A 120 12.74 -14.55 -9.58
C ASP A 120 12.29 -13.09 -9.55
N LYS A 121 12.72 -12.29 -10.53
CA LYS A 121 12.44 -10.87 -10.63
C LYS A 121 11.62 -10.56 -11.87
N TRP A 122 10.61 -9.71 -11.71
CA TRP A 122 9.86 -9.12 -12.82
C TRP A 122 9.86 -7.59 -12.72
N ASP A 123 9.99 -6.93 -13.87
CA ASP A 123 9.61 -5.54 -14.05
C ASP A 123 8.11 -5.50 -14.31
N ALA A 124 7.37 -4.83 -13.42
CA ALA A 124 5.93 -4.66 -13.45
C ALA A 124 5.62 -3.17 -13.62
N GLN A 125 5.02 -2.80 -14.75
CA GLN A 125 4.67 -1.40 -14.99
C GLN A 125 3.64 -0.90 -13.96
N GLY A 126 4.01 0.18 -13.27
CA GLY A 126 3.26 0.87 -12.24
C GLY A 126 2.46 2.08 -12.74
N LEU A 127 2.06 2.91 -11.78
CA LEU A 127 1.32 4.14 -12.07
C LEU A 127 2.16 5.08 -12.95
N ARG A 128 1.50 5.77 -13.89
CA ARG A 128 2.14 6.75 -14.79
C ARG A 128 3.34 6.20 -15.58
N GLY A 129 3.41 4.88 -15.76
CA GLY A 129 4.51 4.22 -16.48
C GLY A 129 5.79 4.08 -15.66
N HIS A 130 5.77 4.34 -14.35
CA HIS A 130 6.90 4.04 -13.48
C HIS A 130 7.15 2.53 -13.43
N HIS A 131 8.41 2.11 -13.38
CA HIS A 131 8.76 0.70 -13.19
C HIS A 131 8.60 0.34 -11.72
N ASN A 132 7.94 -0.77 -11.44
CA ASN A 132 8.02 -1.44 -10.14
C ASN A 132 8.70 -2.80 -10.34
N TYR A 133 9.25 -3.35 -9.29
CA TYR A 133 9.79 -4.71 -9.35
C TYR A 133 9.10 -5.61 -8.34
N TYR A 134 8.68 -6.77 -8.82
CA TYR A 134 8.19 -7.84 -7.99
C TYR A 134 9.22 -8.96 -7.95
N TYR A 135 9.43 -9.51 -6.76
CA TYR A 135 10.31 -10.63 -6.55
C TYR A 135 9.57 -11.77 -5.85
N GLN A 136 9.83 -13.00 -6.29
CA GLN A 136 9.24 -14.21 -5.74
C GLN A 136 10.33 -15.22 -5.43
N PHE A 137 10.27 -15.89 -4.29
CA PHE A 137 11.25 -16.93 -3.96
C PHE A 137 11.20 -18.08 -4.98
N THR A 138 12.38 -18.45 -5.50
CA THR A 138 12.52 -19.48 -6.54
C THR A 138 12.14 -20.89 -6.06
N ASP A 139 12.30 -21.18 -4.77
CA ASP A 139 12.09 -22.51 -4.18
C ASP A 139 10.64 -22.79 -3.74
N ARG A 140 9.90 -21.75 -3.37
CA ARG A 140 8.56 -21.87 -2.74
C ARG A 140 7.47 -21.02 -3.38
N GLY A 141 7.84 -20.09 -4.26
CA GLY A 141 6.89 -19.28 -5.00
C GLY A 141 6.16 -18.20 -4.20
N THR A 142 6.62 -17.87 -2.99
CA THR A 142 6.01 -16.81 -2.15
C THR A 142 6.64 -15.44 -2.44
N PRO A 143 5.96 -14.32 -2.11
CA PRO A 143 6.55 -12.99 -2.20
C PRO A 143 7.90 -12.91 -1.47
N CYS A 144 8.87 -12.28 -2.11
CA CYS A 144 10.22 -12.06 -1.61
C CYS A 144 10.49 -10.58 -1.38
N GLU A 145 10.27 -9.75 -2.40
CA GLU A 145 10.45 -8.30 -2.33
C GLU A 145 9.45 -7.60 -3.25
N VAL A 146 9.01 -6.42 -2.84
CA VAL A 146 8.38 -5.42 -3.72
C VAL A 146 9.25 -4.19 -3.68
N ASP A 147 9.63 -3.68 -4.84
CA ASP A 147 10.40 -2.44 -5.00
C ASP A 147 9.60 -1.49 -5.90
N GLY A 148 8.72 -0.71 -5.27
CA GLY A 148 7.79 0.18 -5.95
C GLY A 148 8.30 1.61 -6.06
N LEU A 149 8.31 2.13 -7.28
CA LEU A 149 8.78 3.47 -7.66
C LEU A 149 7.61 4.40 -8.07
N ASN A 150 6.38 4.08 -7.66
CA ASN A 150 5.15 4.71 -8.14
C ASN A 150 5.03 6.21 -7.85
N TYR A 151 5.73 6.70 -6.82
CA TYR A 151 5.59 8.07 -6.31
C TYR A 151 6.88 8.88 -6.40
N LEU A 152 7.85 8.40 -7.18
CA LEU A 152 9.07 9.15 -7.44
C LEU A 152 8.74 10.42 -8.24
N ARG A 153 8.96 11.58 -7.62
CA ARG A 153 8.97 12.89 -8.25
C ARG A 153 10.20 13.09 -9.13
N THR A 154 11.31 12.41 -8.81
CA THR A 154 12.55 12.41 -9.59
C THR A 154 13.18 11.01 -9.61
N PRO A 155 13.92 10.64 -10.66
CA PRO A 155 14.61 9.34 -10.73
C PRO A 155 15.64 9.09 -9.62
N SER A 156 16.08 10.15 -8.92
CA SER A 156 17.04 10.08 -7.81
C SER A 156 16.39 9.79 -6.46
N GLN A 157 15.06 9.77 -6.36
CA GLN A 157 14.39 9.48 -5.10
C GLN A 157 14.47 7.98 -4.77
N PRO A 158 14.66 7.63 -3.49
CA PRO A 158 14.60 6.24 -3.05
C PRO A 158 13.21 5.65 -3.31
N ALA A 159 13.17 4.33 -3.50
CA ALA A 159 11.92 3.60 -3.69
C ALA A 159 10.94 3.89 -2.56
N ASP A 160 9.71 4.21 -2.93
CA ASP A 160 8.68 4.58 -1.96
C ASP A 160 8.07 3.32 -1.33
N ASP A 161 7.82 2.28 -2.13
CA ASP A 161 7.27 0.99 -1.69
C ASP A 161 8.30 -0.14 -1.74
N LEU A 162 9.33 -0.06 -0.88
CA LEU A 162 10.30 -1.14 -0.74
C LEU A 162 9.98 -2.04 0.46
N TYR A 163 9.52 -3.26 0.20
CA TYR A 163 9.22 -4.27 1.21
C TYR A 163 10.04 -5.53 0.95
N VAL A 164 10.98 -5.85 1.83
CA VAL A 164 11.72 -7.12 1.81
C VAL A 164 11.07 -8.04 2.83
N PHE A 165 10.34 -9.05 2.37
CA PHE A 165 9.55 -9.93 3.23
C PHE A 165 10.42 -10.97 3.93
N ASP A 166 10.17 -11.17 5.22
CA ASP A 166 10.80 -12.26 5.99
C ASP A 166 10.08 -13.58 5.69
N PRO A 167 10.73 -14.55 5.00
CA PRO A 167 10.10 -15.81 4.64
C PRO A 167 9.69 -16.65 5.86
N ALA A 168 10.32 -16.47 7.02
CA ALA A 168 9.96 -17.20 8.24
C ALA A 168 8.64 -16.72 8.84
N SER A 169 8.22 -15.50 8.50
CA SER A 169 6.96 -14.89 8.98
C SER A 169 5.79 -15.06 8.01
N TYR A 170 6.04 -15.59 6.81
CA TYR A 170 5.02 -15.72 5.78
C TYR A 170 3.94 -16.73 6.19
N SER A 171 2.68 -16.31 6.08
CA SER A 171 1.52 -17.17 6.28
C SER A 171 0.42 -16.83 5.29
N THR A 172 -0.34 -17.84 4.84
CA THR A 172 -1.61 -17.63 4.11
C THR A 172 -2.80 -17.50 5.05
N GLU A 173 -2.60 -17.76 6.35
CA GLU A 173 -3.56 -17.46 7.40
C GLU A 173 -3.38 -15.99 7.80
N VAL A 174 -4.45 -15.20 7.67
CA VAL A 174 -4.47 -13.80 8.15
C VAL A 174 -5.54 -13.64 9.20
N ALA A 175 -5.23 -12.88 10.26
CA ALA A 175 -6.20 -12.57 11.30
C ALA A 175 -7.17 -11.50 10.79
N LEU A 176 -8.48 -11.76 10.86
CA LEU A 176 -9.48 -10.77 10.43
C LEU A 176 -9.42 -9.47 11.27
N SER A 177 -8.98 -9.58 12.52
CA SER A 177 -8.71 -8.43 13.39
C SER A 177 -7.66 -7.48 12.85
N ASP A 178 -6.77 -7.93 11.95
CA ASP A 178 -5.81 -7.02 11.28
C ASP A 178 -6.51 -5.99 10.38
N PHE A 179 -7.75 -6.26 9.95
CA PHE A 179 -8.49 -5.39 9.04
C PHE A 179 -9.64 -4.65 9.72
N GLU A 180 -9.81 -4.81 11.03
CA GLU A 180 -10.80 -4.06 11.79
C GLU A 180 -10.40 -2.59 11.87
N VAL A 181 -11.35 -1.71 11.55
CA VAL A 181 -11.15 -0.26 11.66
C VAL A 181 -11.02 0.10 13.15
N PRO A 182 -9.89 0.63 13.62
CA PRO A 182 -9.72 0.99 15.02
C PRO A 182 -10.81 1.96 15.49
N SER A 183 -11.24 1.87 16.74
CA SER A 183 -12.29 2.75 17.28
C SER A 183 -11.98 4.25 17.14
N ARG A 184 -10.70 4.64 17.19
CA ARG A 184 -10.26 6.03 16.94
C ARG A 184 -10.44 6.50 15.49
N CYS A 185 -10.55 5.56 14.55
CA CYS A 185 -10.88 5.81 13.16
C CYS A 185 -12.40 5.87 12.93
N ALA A 186 -13.21 5.40 13.89
CA ALA A 186 -14.66 5.48 13.81
C ALA A 186 -15.08 6.97 13.85
N GLY A 187 -15.78 7.42 12.81
CA GLY A 187 -16.16 8.83 12.68
C GLY A 187 -15.00 9.77 12.31
N ALA A 188 -13.81 9.25 11.99
CA ALA A 188 -12.70 10.09 11.57
C ALA A 188 -13.04 10.90 10.31
N GLY A 189 -12.67 12.18 10.33
CA GLY A 189 -12.79 13.08 9.17
C GLY A 189 -11.74 12.77 8.10
N ALA A 190 -11.83 13.49 6.98
CA ALA A 190 -10.84 13.39 5.90
C ALA A 190 -9.45 13.86 6.35
N CYS A 191 -8.40 13.20 5.85
CA CYS A 191 -7.03 13.65 6.02
C CYS A 191 -6.82 14.96 5.26
N ARG A 192 -6.30 16.00 5.91
CA ARG A 192 -5.98 17.29 5.26
C ARG A 192 -4.60 17.28 4.62
N ALA A 193 -4.37 16.37 3.67
CA ALA A 193 -3.13 16.28 2.93
C ALA A 193 -3.42 16.03 1.45
N SER A 194 -2.69 16.71 0.56
CA SER A 194 -2.89 16.60 -0.89
C SER A 194 -2.67 15.19 -1.45
N VAL A 195 -1.93 14.35 -0.73
CA VAL A 195 -1.74 12.92 -1.06
C VAL A 195 -2.98 12.06 -0.77
N CYS A 196 -3.89 12.56 0.07
CA CYS A 196 -5.17 11.96 0.41
C CYS A 196 -6.36 12.65 -0.28
N ASP A 197 -6.16 13.84 -0.84
CA ASP A 197 -7.24 14.59 -1.47
C ASP A 197 -7.64 14.00 -2.83
N ASP A 198 -8.83 13.39 -2.85
CA ASP A 198 -9.71 13.41 -4.03
C ASP A 198 -11.20 13.46 -3.67
N ASP A 199 -11.54 13.79 -2.40
CA ASP A 199 -12.94 13.88 -1.95
C ASP A 199 -13.51 15.32 -2.03
N THR A 200 -12.79 16.28 -2.61
CA THR A 200 -13.30 17.66 -2.81
C THR A 200 -14.20 17.83 -4.04
N ARG A 201 -14.86 16.75 -4.48
CA ARG A 201 -16.28 16.84 -4.87
C ARG A 201 -17.18 16.39 -3.73
N HIS A 202 -16.97 16.93 -2.54
CA HIS A 202 -18.08 17.22 -1.65
C HIS A 202 -19.09 18.04 -2.46
N PRO A 203 -20.33 17.56 -2.70
CA PRO A 203 -21.35 18.44 -3.22
C PRO A 203 -21.45 19.59 -2.22
N ARG A 204 -21.14 20.82 -2.65
CA ARG A 204 -21.60 21.99 -1.90
C ARG A 204 -23.11 21.78 -1.78
N ASN A 205 -23.63 21.78 -0.56
CA ASN A 205 -25.06 21.95 -0.33
C ASN A 205 -25.48 23.27 -0.99
N ILE A 206 -25.91 23.19 -2.25
CA ILE A 206 -26.69 24.24 -2.91
C ILE A 206 -28.11 24.02 -2.40
N ASN A 207 -28.40 24.38 -1.15
CA ASN A 207 -29.78 24.58 -0.65
C ASN A 207 -29.84 25.17 0.77
N GLU A 208 -28.98 26.14 1.09
CA GLU A 208 -29.33 27.13 2.11
C GLU A 208 -29.52 28.48 1.43
N ARG A 209 -30.61 28.60 0.67
CA ARG A 209 -31.25 29.90 0.47
C ARG A 209 -31.88 30.29 1.79
N VAL A 210 -31.22 31.25 2.45
CA VAL A 210 -31.80 32.34 3.22
C VAL A 210 -33.33 32.32 3.23
N VAL A 211 -33.91 31.78 4.30
CA VAL A 211 -35.21 32.23 4.79
C VAL A 211 -34.89 33.46 5.65
N SER A 212 -34.94 34.63 5.03
CA SER A 212 -35.17 35.87 5.75
C SER A 212 -36.68 36.09 5.75
N HIS A 213 -37.28 35.99 6.93
CA HIS A 213 -38.55 36.62 7.21
C HIS A 213 -38.39 38.13 7.06
N GLU A 214 -39.23 38.74 6.22
CA GLU A 214 -40.08 39.91 6.52
C GLU A 214 -41.14 40.04 5.41
#